data_AF-A0A933DWZ2-F1
#
_entry.id   AF-A0A933DWZ2-F1
#
_cell.length_a   1.000
_cell.length_b   1.000
_cell.length_c   1.000
_cell.angle_alpha   90.00
_cell.angle_beta   90.00
_cell.angle_gamma   90.00
#
_symmetry.space_group_name_H-M   'P 1'
#
loop_
_entity.id
_entity.type
_entity.pdbx_description
1 polymer ?
#
loop_
_entity_poly.entity_id
_entity_poly.type
_entity_poly.pdbx_seq_one_letter_code
_entity_poly.pdbx_strand_id
1 'polypeptide(L)'
;MAKAAKKTPPSRVRYEAANPTVSCRVPREIYERLEKVKQVESRSFADVLKIGLGILEVRAKAEEEIRRRSHGEGHKKGYAEAERTFKVTYPCQVCRKTITVTSTKEKEAIQQYMQEHGWGHAECIKGSR
;
A
#
# COMPACT_ATOMS: atom_id res chain seq x y z
N MET A 1 -34.44 -50.21 -0.43
CA MET A 1 -33.93 -49.98 -1.81
C MET A 1 -32.68 -49.12 -1.73
N ALA A 2 -31.52 -49.63 -2.15
CA ALA A 2 -30.28 -48.87 -2.17
C ALA A 2 -30.35 -47.81 -3.28
N LYS A 3 -30.11 -46.54 -2.92
CA LYS A 3 -30.09 -45.42 -3.86
C LYS A 3 -28.98 -45.65 -4.90
N ALA A 4 -29.32 -45.63 -6.19
CA ALA A 4 -28.34 -45.75 -7.27
C ALA A 4 -27.21 -44.73 -7.09
N ALA A 5 -25.96 -45.19 -7.18
CA ALA A 5 -24.79 -44.32 -7.05
C ALA A 5 -24.83 -43.24 -8.15
N LYS A 6 -24.96 -41.98 -7.76
CA LYS A 6 -24.94 -40.86 -8.70
C LYS A 6 -23.56 -40.82 -9.37
N LYS A 7 -23.54 -40.72 -10.71
CA LYS A 7 -22.30 -40.51 -11.47
C LYS A 7 -21.66 -39.19 -11.03
N THR A 8 -20.37 -39.24 -10.69
CA THR A 8 -19.60 -38.05 -10.33
C THR A 8 -19.49 -37.13 -11.56
N PRO A 9 -19.85 -35.85 -11.46
CA PRO A 9 -19.81 -34.96 -12.61
C PRO A 9 -18.36 -34.72 -13.06
N PRO A 10 -18.09 -34.57 -14.38
CA PRO A 10 -16.74 -34.35 -14.91
C PRO A 10 -16.03 -33.10 -14.35
N SER A 11 -16.79 -32.08 -13.92
CA SER A 11 -16.25 -30.91 -13.24
C SER A 11 -15.59 -31.26 -11.92
N ARG A 12 -16.21 -32.15 -11.13
CA ARG A 12 -15.69 -32.60 -9.83
C ARG A 12 -14.43 -33.44 -10.00
N VAL A 13 -14.40 -34.32 -11.00
CA VAL A 13 -13.21 -35.12 -11.32
C VAL A 13 -12.01 -34.23 -11.66
N ARG A 14 -12.21 -33.21 -12.51
CA ARG A 14 -11.16 -32.22 -12.84
C ARG A 14 -10.68 -31.44 -11.60
N TYR A 15 -11.61 -31.04 -10.74
CA TYR A 15 -11.28 -30.30 -9.52
C TYR A 15 -10.46 -31.13 -8.54
N GLU A 16 -10.86 -32.38 -8.27
CA GLU A 16 -10.16 -33.29 -7.36
C GLU A 16 -8.76 -33.66 -7.88
N ALA A 17 -8.59 -33.82 -9.20
CA ALA A 17 -7.28 -34.05 -9.81
C ALA A 17 -6.33 -32.84 -9.65
N ALA A 18 -6.84 -31.61 -9.78
CA ALA A 18 -6.05 -30.40 -9.59
C ALA A 18 -5.84 -30.02 -8.11
N ASN A 19 -6.70 -30.51 -7.21
CA ASN A 19 -6.71 -30.16 -5.78
C ASN A 19 -6.78 -31.43 -4.91
N PRO A 20 -5.70 -32.22 -4.84
CA PRO A 20 -5.67 -33.45 -4.05
C PRO A 20 -5.90 -33.14 -2.56
N THR A 21 -6.74 -33.96 -1.90
CA THR A 21 -7.06 -33.78 -0.49
C THR A 21 -6.05 -34.51 0.39
N VAL A 22 -5.44 -33.79 1.33
CA VAL A 22 -4.61 -34.37 2.39
C VAL A 22 -5.43 -34.38 3.68
N SER A 23 -5.65 -35.57 4.26
CA SER A 23 -6.34 -35.73 5.54
C SER A 23 -5.57 -36.70 6.43
N CYS A 24 -5.30 -36.32 7.67
CA CYS A 24 -4.68 -37.18 8.67
C CYS A 24 -5.55 -37.26 9.93
N ARG A 25 -5.51 -38.41 10.60
CA ARG A 25 -6.09 -38.56 11.94
C ARG A 25 -5.05 -38.11 12.94
N VAL A 26 -5.45 -37.26 13.88
CA VAL A 26 -4.57 -36.75 14.94
C VAL A 26 -5.13 -37.12 16.32
N PRO A 27 -4.28 -37.33 17.33
CA PRO A 27 -4.69 -37.45 18.71
C PRO A 27 -5.49 -36.24 19.18
N ARG A 28 -6.39 -36.45 20.14
CA ARG A 28 -7.28 -35.39 20.66
C ARG A 28 -6.52 -34.17 21.17
N GLU A 29 -5.39 -34.38 21.84
CA GLU A 29 -4.54 -33.28 22.34
C GLU A 29 -4.06 -32.36 21.20
N ILE A 30 -3.62 -32.94 20.08
CA ILE A 30 -3.15 -32.17 18.93
C ILE A 30 -4.31 -31.40 18.28
N TYR A 31 -5.47 -32.03 18.17
CA TYR A 31 -6.66 -31.37 17.64
C TYR A 31 -7.06 -30.15 18.49
N GLU A 32 -7.08 -30.29 19.82
CA GLU A 32 -7.40 -29.20 20.73
C GLU A 32 -6.38 -28.05 20.64
N ARG A 33 -5.09 -28.36 20.46
CA ARG A 33 -4.06 -27.33 20.20
C ARG A 33 -4.32 -26.58 18.89
N LEU A 34 -4.65 -27.30 17.81
CA LEU A 34 -4.97 -26.70 16.52
C LEU A 34 -6.21 -25.79 16.60
N GLU A 35 -7.22 -26.20 17.37
CA GLU A 35 -8.45 -25.43 17.56
C GLU A 35 -8.20 -24.14 18.34
N LYS A 36 -7.33 -24.17 19.36
CA LYS A 36 -6.88 -22.95 20.05
C LYS A 36 -6.19 -21.96 19.12
N VAL A 37 -5.27 -22.43 18.28
CA VAL A 37 -4.58 -21.59 17.28
C VAL A 37 -5.58 -20.95 16.31
N LYS A 38 -6.58 -21.71 15.85
CA LYS A 38 -7.66 -21.19 15.00
C LYS A 38 -8.46 -20.08 15.68
N GLN A 39 -8.78 -20.21 16.97
CA GLN A 39 -9.53 -19.19 17.73
C GLN A 39 -8.71 -17.90 17.96
N VAL A 40 -7.43 -18.05 18.30
CA VAL A 40 -6.56 -16.89 18.60
C VAL A 40 -6.18 -16.13 17.33
N GLU A 41 -5.83 -16.84 16.25
CA GLU A 41 -5.30 -16.20 15.03
C GLU A 41 -6.37 -15.98 13.96
N SER A 42 -7.61 -16.43 14.17
CA SER A 42 -8.70 -16.45 13.16
C SER A 42 -8.29 -17.13 11.84
N ARG A 43 -7.37 -18.10 11.90
CA ARG A 43 -6.81 -18.80 10.73
C ARG A 43 -7.47 -20.16 10.51
N SER A 44 -7.58 -20.58 9.24
CA SER A 44 -8.02 -21.94 8.91
C SER A 44 -6.89 -22.96 9.17
N PHE A 45 -7.22 -24.25 9.32
CA PHE A 45 -6.20 -25.31 9.38
C PHE A 45 -5.33 -25.35 8.11
N ALA A 46 -5.91 -24.99 6.97
CA ALA A 46 -5.14 -24.86 5.73
C ALA A 46 -4.09 -23.76 5.84
N ASP A 47 -4.36 -22.66 6.55
CA ASP A 47 -3.38 -21.58 6.75
C ASP A 47 -2.29 -22.01 7.72
N VAL A 48 -2.61 -22.76 8.77
CA VAL A 48 -1.59 -23.36 9.66
C VAL A 48 -0.63 -24.25 8.86
N LEU A 49 -1.16 -25.08 7.95
CA LEU A 49 -0.34 -25.91 7.05
C LEU A 49 0.49 -25.06 6.08
N LYS A 50 -0.08 -23.99 5.51
CA LYS A 50 0.68 -23.09 4.63
C LYS A 50 1.79 -22.34 5.36
N ILE A 51 1.64 -22.04 6.65
CA ILE A 51 2.71 -21.48 7.51
C ILE A 51 3.80 -22.55 7.69
N GLY A 52 3.43 -23.77 8.04
CA GLY A 52 4.38 -24.88 8.20
C GLY A 52 5.17 -25.20 6.93
N LEU A 53 4.57 -24.98 5.76
CA LEU A 53 5.23 -25.09 4.45
C LEU A 53 6.00 -23.81 4.04
N GLY A 54 6.00 -22.76 4.86
CA GLY A 54 6.65 -21.47 4.57
C GLY A 54 5.97 -20.61 3.50
N ILE A 55 4.83 -21.04 2.94
CA ILE A 55 4.16 -20.39 1.81
C ILE A 55 3.58 -19.04 2.21
N LEU A 56 2.97 -18.94 3.40
CA LEU A 56 2.33 -17.69 3.85
C LEU A 56 3.35 -16.62 4.27
N GLU A 57 4.47 -17.01 4.90
CA GLU A 57 5.53 -16.07 5.25
C GLU A 57 6.22 -15.50 4.00
N VAL A 58 6.45 -16.34 2.99
CA VAL A 58 7.05 -15.92 1.72
C VAL A 58 6.14 -14.95 0.95
N ARG A 59 4.81 -15.18 0.96
CA ARG A 59 3.84 -14.27 0.32
C ARG A 59 3.76 -12.92 1.01
N ALA A 60 3.69 -12.90 2.34
CA ALA A 60 3.62 -11.64 3.10
C ALA A 60 4.87 -10.77 2.90
N LYS A 61 6.07 -11.39 2.92
CA LYS A 61 7.33 -10.68 2.67
C LYS A 61 7.42 -10.16 1.24
N ALA A 62 7.00 -10.96 0.26
CA ALA A 62 7.00 -10.55 -1.14
C ALA A 62 6.03 -9.38 -1.40
N GLU A 63 4.82 -9.42 -0.82
CA GLU A 63 3.83 -8.34 -0.94
C GLU A 63 4.32 -7.03 -0.29
N GLU A 64 4.93 -7.13 0.90
CA GLU A 64 5.48 -5.97 1.60
C GLU A 64 6.62 -5.32 0.79
N GLU A 65 7.50 -6.13 0.20
CA GLU A 65 8.60 -5.64 -0.61
C GLU A 65 8.11 -4.97 -1.90
N ILE A 66 7.11 -5.55 -2.58
CA ILE A 66 6.46 -4.95 -3.76
C ILE A 66 5.79 -3.62 -3.39
N ARG A 67 5.10 -3.56 -2.25
CA ARG A 67 4.46 -2.34 -1.75
C ARG A 67 5.49 -1.25 -1.44
N ARG A 68 6.60 -1.60 -0.78
CA ARG A 68 7.67 -0.65 -0.44
C ARG A 68 8.36 -0.11 -1.70
N ARG A 69 8.67 -0.97 -2.67
CA ARG A 69 9.27 -0.57 -3.95
C ARG A 69 8.33 0.36 -4.73
N SER A 70 7.08 -0.04 -4.90
CA SER A 70 6.05 0.77 -5.58
C SER A 70 5.84 2.13 -4.92
N HIS A 71 5.78 2.18 -3.59
CA HIS A 71 5.64 3.44 -2.85
C HIS A 71 6.87 4.34 -2.99
N GLY A 72 8.08 3.79 -2.94
CA GLY A 72 9.32 4.54 -3.10
C GLY A 72 9.45 5.15 -4.51
N GLU A 73 9.09 4.41 -5.54
CA GLU A 73 9.10 4.90 -6.92
C GLU A 73 8.03 5.96 -7.17
N GLY A 74 6.80 5.75 -6.66
CA GLY A 74 5.72 6.73 -6.73
C GLY A 74 6.08 8.03 -6.01
N HIS A 75 6.64 7.94 -4.81
CA HIS A 75 7.08 9.10 -4.03
C HIS A 75 8.14 9.92 -4.77
N LYS A 76 9.15 9.27 -5.36
CA LYS A 76 10.20 9.99 -6.12
C LYS A 76 9.63 10.73 -7.32
N LYS A 77 8.74 10.08 -8.09
CA LYS A 77 8.10 10.69 -9.26
C LYS A 77 7.21 11.86 -8.86
N GLY A 78 6.34 11.68 -7.88
CA GLY A 78 5.45 12.73 -7.39
C GLY A 78 6.21 13.90 -6.76
N TYR A 79 7.28 13.63 -6.01
CA TYR A 79 8.13 14.68 -5.46
C TYR A 79 8.84 15.49 -6.55
N ALA A 80 9.40 14.84 -7.57
CA ALA A 80 10.05 15.52 -8.69
C ALA A 80 9.07 16.37 -9.52
N GLU A 81 7.83 15.90 -9.69
CA GLU A 81 6.78 16.66 -10.36
C GLU A 81 6.34 17.87 -9.52
N ALA A 82 6.13 17.68 -8.22
CA ALA A 82 5.83 18.77 -7.30
C ALA A 82 6.96 19.81 -7.25
N GLU A 83 8.21 19.36 -7.28
CA GLU A 83 9.37 20.24 -7.33
C GLU A 83 9.43 21.04 -8.64
N ARG A 84 8.96 20.51 -9.77
CA ARG A 84 8.91 21.29 -11.03
C ARG A 84 7.79 22.33 -11.03
N THR A 85 6.63 21.98 -10.47
CA THR A 85 5.44 22.83 -10.54
C THR A 85 5.41 23.91 -9.47
N PHE A 86 5.87 23.60 -8.25
CA PHE A 86 5.65 24.46 -7.08
C PHE A 86 6.92 25.09 -6.52
N LYS A 87 8.11 24.75 -7.04
CA LYS A 87 9.37 25.30 -6.54
C LYS A 87 9.52 26.76 -6.93
N VAL A 88 9.49 27.61 -5.91
CA VAL A 88 9.78 29.04 -6.05
C VAL A 88 11.30 29.23 -5.99
N THR A 89 11.87 29.84 -7.02
CA THR A 89 13.29 30.20 -7.09
C THR A 89 13.47 31.69 -7.33
N TYR A 90 14.49 32.28 -6.71
CA TYR A 90 14.88 33.67 -6.95
C TYR A 90 16.40 33.78 -7.14
N PRO A 91 16.90 34.73 -7.95
CA PRO A 91 18.33 34.92 -8.14
C PRO A 91 18.97 35.57 -6.90
N CYS A 92 20.16 35.08 -6.51
CA CYS A 92 20.96 35.71 -5.48
C CYS A 92 21.42 37.10 -5.92
N GLN A 93 21.23 38.11 -5.07
CA GLN A 93 21.64 39.48 -5.38
C GLN A 93 23.16 39.64 -5.57
N VAL A 94 23.96 38.81 -4.89
CA VAL A 94 25.42 38.90 -4.93
C VAL A 94 26.01 38.09 -6.09
N CYS A 95 25.64 36.81 -6.20
CA CYS A 95 26.26 35.90 -7.15
C CYS A 95 25.37 35.49 -8.33
N ARG A 96 24.12 35.98 -8.38
CA ARG A 96 23.09 35.70 -9.41
C ARG A 96 22.71 34.22 -9.58
N LYS A 97 23.23 33.32 -8.75
CA LYS A 97 22.82 31.91 -8.73
C LYS A 97 21.40 31.79 -8.19
N THR A 98 20.64 30.84 -8.71
CA THR A 98 19.26 30.57 -8.28
C THR A 98 19.26 29.97 -6.87
N ILE A 99 18.53 30.60 -5.96
CA ILE A 99 18.25 30.11 -4.61
C ILE A 99 16.83 29.55 -4.60
N THR A 100 16.68 28.40 -3.93
CA THR A 100 15.41 27.71 -3.75
C THR A 100 14.82 28.10 -2.40
N VAL A 101 13.58 28.59 -2.40
CA VAL A 101 12.90 28.96 -1.16
C VAL A 101 12.60 27.70 -0.36
N THR A 102 13.29 27.52 0.76
CA THR A 102 13.10 26.36 1.65
C THR A 102 12.86 26.77 3.08
N SER A 103 13.40 27.92 3.50
CA SER A 103 13.32 28.42 4.87
C SER A 103 11.95 29.05 5.17
N THR A 104 11.53 28.98 6.43
CA THR A 104 10.31 29.66 6.91
C THR A 104 10.41 31.17 6.79
N LYS A 105 11.58 31.75 7.13
CA LYS A 105 11.83 33.20 7.04
C LYS A 105 11.74 33.74 5.61
N GLU A 106 12.19 32.95 4.63
CA GLU A 106 12.08 33.32 3.21
C GLU A 106 10.62 33.35 2.76
N LYS A 107 9.80 32.41 3.24
CA LYS A 107 8.36 32.38 2.96
C LYS A 107 7.63 33.57 3.60
N GLU A 108 7.96 33.93 4.83
CA GLU A 108 7.43 35.11 5.50
C GLU A 108 7.76 36.40 4.75
N ALA A 109 9.01 36.54 4.27
CA ALA A 109 9.43 37.68 3.47
C ALA A 109 8.68 37.76 2.13
N ILE A 110 8.47 36.63 1.46
CA ILE A 110 7.67 36.57 0.21
C ILE A 110 6.21 36.95 0.49
N GLN A 111 5.63 36.49 1.59
CA GLN A 111 4.26 36.81 1.98
C GLN A 111 4.09 38.31 2.25
N GLN A 112 5.01 38.92 2.99
CA GLN A 112 5.03 40.37 3.23
C GLN A 112 5.16 41.15 1.92
N TYR A 113 6.11 40.76 1.06
CA TYR A 113 6.33 41.39 -0.23
C TYR A 113 5.08 41.35 -1.13
N MET A 114 4.39 40.20 -1.19
CA MET A 114 3.15 40.05 -1.97
C MET A 114 2.03 40.97 -1.46
N GLN A 115 1.88 41.11 -0.13
CA GLN A 115 0.89 42.01 0.47
C GLN A 115 1.18 43.49 0.17
N GLU A 116 2.43 43.92 0.35
CA GLU A 116 2.86 45.31 0.13
C GLU A 116 2.71 45.73 -1.35
N HIS A 117 2.94 44.81 -2.28
CA HIS A 117 2.86 45.07 -3.72
C HIS A 117 1.45 44.85 -4.29
N GLY A 118 0.44 44.69 -3.43
CA GLY A 118 -0.96 44.58 -3.84
C GLY A 118 -1.30 43.30 -4.61
N TRP A 119 -0.53 42.22 -4.44
CA TRP A 119 -0.87 40.93 -5.01
C TRP A 119 -2.06 40.35 -4.26
N GLY A 120 -3.14 40.10 -4.99
CA GLY A 120 -4.38 39.56 -4.43
C GLY A 120 -5.13 38.75 -5.47
N HIS A 121 -6.17 38.05 -5.02
CA HIS A 121 -7.04 37.31 -5.94
C HIS A 121 -7.66 38.26 -6.97
N ALA A 122 -7.81 37.76 -8.20
CA ALA A 122 -8.37 38.55 -9.30
C ALA A 122 -9.76 39.13 -8.98
N GLU A 123 -10.56 38.43 -8.18
CA GLU A 123 -11.88 38.88 -7.74
C GLU A 123 -11.79 40.03 -6.71
N CYS A 124 -10.86 39.95 -5.77
CA CYS A 124 -10.63 41.00 -4.76
C CYS A 124 -10.15 42.30 -5.42
N ILE A 125 -9.31 42.21 -6.45
CA ILE A 125 -8.82 43.38 -7.21
C ILE A 125 -9.94 43.98 -8.07
N LYS A 126 -10.86 43.17 -8.60
CA LYS A 126 -12.02 43.64 -9.39
C LYS A 126 -13.10 44.27 -8.52
N GLY A 127 -13.28 43.81 -7.29
CA GLY A 127 -14.28 44.34 -6.35
C GLY A 127 -13.85 45.63 -5.62
N SER A 128 -12.58 46.05 -5.74
CA SER A 128 -12.06 47.27 -5.09
C SER A 128 -12.05 48.51 -6.01
N ARG A 129 -12.79 48.48 -7.12
CA ARG A 129 -12.82 49.56 -8.13
C ARG A 129 -14.23 50.12 -8.31
#